data_AF-A0A0M9YD81-F1
#
_entry.id   AF-A0A0M9YD81-F1
#
_cell.length_a   1.000
_cell.length_b   1.000
_cell.length_c   1.000
_cell.angle_alpha   90.00
_cell.angle_beta   90.00
_cell.angle_gamma   90.00
#
_symmetry.space_group_name_H-M   'P 1'
#
loop_
_entity.id
_entity.type
_entity.pdbx_description
1 polymer ?
#
loop_
_entity_poly.entity_id
_entity_poly.type
_entity_poly.pdbx_seq_one_letter_code
_entity_poly.pdbx_strand_id
1 'polypeptide(L)'
;MSDNSSLRDYIDRYAAGEIPREEALATIAAWDYDEEWFDPAHTAPTHQDNTPAVVNQARGLGKLTAEDIEQIRVCLVDRGL
;
A
#
# COMPACT_ATOMS: atom_id res chain seq x y z
N MET A 1 6.23 -19.99 0.98
CA MET A 1 6.39 -19.33 2.28
C MET A 1 5.42 -18.18 2.25
N SER A 2 4.25 -18.37 2.88
CA SER A 2 3.16 -17.39 2.86
C SER A 2 3.25 -16.58 4.14
N ASP A 3 4.20 -15.64 4.20
CA ASP A 3 4.12 -14.56 5.18
C ASP A 3 3.09 -13.58 4.64
N ASN A 4 1.84 -13.71 5.09
CA ASN A 4 0.83 -12.65 4.98
C ASN A 4 1.25 -11.47 5.87
N SER A 5 2.38 -10.84 5.56
CA SER A 5 2.71 -9.52 6.09
C SER A 5 1.68 -8.55 5.51
N SER A 6 0.99 -7.78 6.34
CA SER A 6 -0.01 -6.83 5.83
C SER A 6 0.65 -5.76 4.94
N LEU A 7 -0.09 -5.17 4.00
CA LEU A 7 0.44 -4.06 3.17
C LEU A 7 0.93 -2.91 4.06
N ARG A 8 0.24 -2.65 5.18
CA ARG A 8 0.66 -1.66 6.16
C ARG A 8 2.03 -1.99 6.76
N ASP A 9 2.23 -3.21 7.22
CA ASP A 9 3.53 -3.64 7.79
C ASP A 9 4.64 -3.57 6.73
N TYR A 10 4.34 -3.94 5.48
CA TYR A 10 5.29 -3.86 4.38
C TYR A 10 5.72 -2.42 4.09
N ILE A 11 4.77 -1.49 4.05
CA ILE A 11 5.04 -0.05 3.88
C ILE A 11 5.86 0.48 5.06
N ASP A 12 5.59 0.02 6.29
CA ASP A 12 6.33 0.46 7.48
C ASP A 12 7.79 0.05 7.42
N ARG A 13 8.07 -1.17 6.93
CA ARG A 13 9.45 -1.64 6.68
C ARG A 13 10.15 -0.85 5.58
N TYR A 14 9.44 -0.51 4.50
CA TYR A 14 9.96 0.39 3.48
C TYR A 14 10.30 1.77 4.08
N ALA A 15 9.40 2.35 4.87
CA ALA A 15 9.61 3.65 5.52
C ALA A 15 10.76 3.62 6.54
N ALA A 16 11.02 2.47 7.16
CA ALA A 16 12.17 2.24 8.02
C ALA A 16 13.50 2.07 7.25
N GLY A 17 13.46 2.02 5.91
CA GLY A 17 14.63 1.84 5.06
C GLY A 17 15.11 0.40 4.93
N GLU A 18 14.29 -0.58 5.33
CA GLU A 18 14.65 -2.00 5.26
C GLU A 18 14.52 -2.59 3.86
N ILE A 19 13.74 -1.93 2.98
CA ILE A 19 13.40 -2.41 1.64
C ILE A 19 13.86 -1.37 0.62
N PRO A 20 14.58 -1.76 -0.46
CA PRO A 20 14.92 -0.85 -1.54
C PRO A 20 13.68 -0.24 -2.19
N ARG A 21 13.75 1.04 -2.59
CA ARG A 21 12.63 1.76 -3.19
C ARG A 21 12.00 1.04 -4.37
N GLU A 22 12.79 0.65 -5.37
CA GLU A 22 12.26 0.01 -6.58
C GLU A 22 11.53 -1.31 -6.27
N GLU A 23 12.08 -2.11 -5.36
CA GLU A 23 11.47 -3.35 -4.87
C GLU A 23 10.17 -3.06 -4.11
N ALA A 24 10.17 -2.07 -3.22
CA ALA A 24 9.00 -1.69 -2.45
C ALA A 24 7.85 -1.26 -3.36
N LEU A 25 8.11 -0.38 -4.32
CA LEU A 25 7.09 0.15 -5.22
C LEU A 25 6.55 -0.92 -6.17
N ALA A 26 7.41 -1.80 -6.71
CA ALA A 26 6.99 -2.91 -7.54
C ALA A 26 6.09 -3.89 -6.76
N THR A 27 6.45 -4.21 -5.51
CA THR A 27 5.67 -5.10 -4.65
C THR A 27 4.34 -4.47 -4.24
N ILE A 28 4.32 -3.19 -3.84
CA ILE A 28 3.09 -2.47 -3.50
C ILE A 28 2.17 -2.38 -4.73
N ALA A 29 2.70 -2.10 -5.92
CA ALA A 29 1.89 -2.06 -7.14
C ALA A 29 1.38 -3.44 -7.57
N ALA A 30 2.08 -4.52 -7.21
CA ALA A 30 1.67 -5.90 -7.47
C ALA A 30 0.87 -6.53 -6.32
N TRP A 31 0.54 -5.76 -5.28
CA TRP A 31 -0.14 -6.26 -4.10
C TRP A 31 -1.51 -6.82 -4.46
N ASP A 32 -1.91 -7.92 -3.82
CA ASP A 32 -3.24 -8.48 -3.95
C ASP A 32 -4.19 -7.64 -3.08
N TYR A 33 -4.68 -6.55 -3.66
CA TYR A 33 -5.51 -5.59 -2.94
C TYR A 33 -6.88 -6.18 -2.65
N ASP A 34 -7.27 -6.15 -1.37
CA ASP A 34 -8.63 -6.48 -0.97
C ASP A 34 -9.58 -5.41 -1.51
N GLU A 35 -10.80 -5.84 -1.88
CA GLU A 35 -11.89 -4.92 -2.18
C GLU A 35 -12.14 -4.05 -0.94
N GLU A 36 -12.40 -2.75 -1.12
CA GLU A 36 -12.74 -1.88 0.00
C GLU A 36 -14.19 -2.17 0.42
N TRP A 37 -14.40 -2.56 1.68
CA TRP A 37 -15.74 -2.77 2.22
C TRP A 37 -16.07 -1.60 3.13
N PHE A 38 -17.26 -1.05 2.95
CA PHE A 38 -17.77 -0.06 3.89
C PHE A 38 -18.40 -0.78 5.08
N ASP A 39 -17.71 -0.79 6.22
CA ASP A 39 -18.29 -1.18 7.50
C ASP A 39 -18.83 0.07 8.23
N PRO A 40 -20.16 0.20 8.44
CA PRO A 40 -20.75 1.31 9.20
C PRO A 40 -20.23 1.44 10.63
N ALA A 41 -19.71 0.36 11.23
CA ALA A 41 -19.09 0.36 12.54
C ALA A 41 -17.62 0.84 12.52
N HIS A 42 -16.98 0.83 11.35
CA HIS A 42 -15.59 1.27 11.14
C HIS A 42 -15.53 2.36 10.07
N THR A 43 -15.79 3.59 10.50
CA THR A 43 -15.68 4.80 9.65
C THR A 43 -14.25 5.15 9.26
N ALA A 44 -13.25 4.52 9.89
CA ALA A 44 -11.85 4.67 9.54
C ALA A 44 -11.37 3.52 8.65
N PRO A 45 -10.54 3.79 7.62
CA PRO A 45 -9.95 2.77 6.75
C PRO A 45 -8.90 1.90 7.45
N THR A 46 -8.80 1.96 8.78
CA THR A 46 -7.85 1.21 9.60
C THR A 46 -8.27 -0.23 9.83
N HIS A 47 -9.49 -0.62 9.45
CA HIS A 47 -10.03 -1.96 9.64
C HIS A 47 -9.62 -2.94 8.53
N GLN A 48 -9.06 -2.43 7.43
CA GLN A 48 -8.48 -3.24 6.36
C GLN A 48 -7.01 -2.88 6.17
N ASP A 49 -6.17 -3.89 6.07
CA ASP A 49 -4.72 -3.70 6.02
C ASP A 49 -4.13 -3.92 4.62
N ASN A 50 -4.91 -4.38 3.63
CA ASN A 50 -4.47 -4.65 2.26
C ASN A 50 -5.30 -3.91 1.21
N THR A 51 -5.79 -2.70 1.50
CA THR A 51 -6.59 -1.92 0.54
C THR A 51 -5.81 -0.77 -0.09
N PRO A 52 -6.25 -0.24 -1.25
CA PRO A 52 -5.67 0.97 -1.84
C PRO A 52 -5.70 2.18 -0.89
N ALA A 53 -6.69 2.26 0.02
CA ALA A 53 -6.72 3.26 1.09
C ALA A 53 -5.46 3.27 1.97
N VAL A 54 -4.83 2.12 2.21
CA VAL A 54 -3.59 2.02 3.02
C VAL A 54 -2.44 2.77 2.34
N VAL A 55 -2.35 2.73 1.00
CA VAL A 55 -1.35 3.47 0.23
C VAL A 55 -1.57 4.99 0.37
N ASN A 56 -2.82 5.44 0.28
CA ASN A 56 -3.17 6.85 0.47
C ASN A 56 -2.91 7.32 1.92
N GLN A 57 -3.20 6.47 2.92
CA GLN A 57 -2.90 6.74 4.31
C GLN A 57 -1.39 6.85 4.56
N ALA A 58 -0.61 5.92 4.00
CA ALA A 58 0.84 5.94 4.10
C ALA A 58 1.46 7.23 3.57
N ARG A 59 0.92 7.77 2.47
CA ARG A 59 1.28 9.12 1.99
C ARG A 59 0.96 10.19 3.03
N GLY A 60 -0.24 10.18 3.61
CA GLY A 60 -0.65 11.14 4.64
C GLY A 60 0.22 11.09 5.91
N LEU A 61 0.79 9.92 6.21
CA LEU A 61 1.72 9.69 7.31
C LEU A 61 3.19 9.97 6.94
N GLY A 62 3.49 10.35 5.70
CA GLY A 62 4.86 10.61 5.23
C GLY A 62 5.72 9.36 5.02
N LYS A 63 5.10 8.16 5.03
CA LYS A 63 5.76 6.88 4.77
C LYS A 63 6.02 6.63 3.28
N LEU A 64 5.18 7.22 2.43
CA LEU A 64 5.35 7.25 0.98
C LEU A 64 5.46 8.70 0.51
N THR A 65 6.38 8.96 -0.41
CA THR A 65 6.50 10.28 -1.03
C THR A 65 5.45 10.48 -2.12
N ALA A 66 5.29 11.71 -2.62
CA ALA A 66 4.41 11.96 -3.77
C ALA A 66 4.90 11.23 -5.03
N GLU A 67 6.22 11.12 -5.22
CA GLU A 67 6.84 10.41 -6.34
C GLU A 67 6.59 8.89 -6.25
N ASP A 68 6.67 8.32 -5.05
CA ASP A 68 6.35 6.91 -4.81
C ASP A 68 4.92 6.57 -5.22
N ILE A 69 3.98 7.45 -4.84
CA ILE A 69 2.55 7.29 -5.18
C ILE A 69 2.32 7.38 -6.69
N GLU A 70 2.99 8.31 -7.36
CA GLU A 70 2.91 8.43 -8.82
C GLU A 70 3.45 7.17 -9.51
N GLN A 71 4.59 6.65 -9.07
CA GLN A 71 5.18 5.44 -9.62
C GLN A 71 4.30 4.20 -9.38
N ILE A 72 3.74 4.04 -8.18
CA ILE A 72 2.75 2.98 -7.89
C ILE A 72 1.55 3.09 -8.83
N ARG A 73 1.02 4.30 -9.04
CA ARG A 73 -0.13 4.51 -9.94
C ARG A 73 0.19 4.17 -11.38
N VAL A 74 1.35 4.58 -11.89
CA VAL A 74 1.79 4.22 -13.25
C VAL A 74 1.84 2.69 -13.40
N CYS A 75 2.42 2.00 -12.41
CA CYS A 75 2.49 0.54 -12.42
C CYS A 75 1.11 -0.14 -12.31
N LEU A 76 0.12 0.47 -11.63
CA LEU A 76 -1.25 -0.06 -11.56
C LEU A 76 -2.00 0.13 -12.89
N VAL A 77 -1.87 1.31 -13.51
CA VAL A 77 -2.51 1.61 -14.81
C VAL A 77 -1.97 0.71 -15.92
N ASP A 78 -0.66 0.45 -15.95
CA ASP A 78 -0.05 -0.48 -16.91
C ASP A 78 -0.57 -1.93 -16.75
N ARG A 79 -1.17 -2.25 -15.60
CA ARG A 79 -1.75 -3.57 -15.30
C ARG A 79 -3.26 -3.65 -15.55
N GLY A 80 -3.90 -2.54 -15.96
CA GLY A 80 -5.33 -2.50 -16.27
C GLY A 80 -6.25 -2.50 -15.05
N LEU A 81 -5.76 -2.03 -13.89
CA LEU A 81 -6.54 -1.76 -12.68
C LEU A 81 -6.90 -0.28 -12.57
#